data_AF-A0A212J2F5-F1
#
_entry.id   AF-A0A212J2F5-F1
#
_cell.length_a   1.000
_cell.length_b   1.000
_cell.length_c   1.000
_cell.angle_alpha   90.00
_cell.angle_beta   90.00
_cell.angle_gamma   90.00
#
_symmetry.space_group_name_H-M   'P 1'
#
loop_
_entity.id
_entity.type
_entity.pdbx_description
1 polymer ?
#
loop_
_entity_poly.entity_id
_entity_poly.type
_entity_poly.pdbx_seq_one_letter_code
_entity_poly.pdbx_strand_id
1 'polypeptide(L)'
;MYPNQNVLQKIMKKIQIICLFLLLPFACSAQFIGIGAQYADAKGKGNDFQFAANASFPVWHKKNPLNSFVSSGVDYTGGSSPVAGLNLKPIQLTSFLSESLFNNNKATILVGCDAGYLFNFRHGKDGIVITPNVYVDYKFFFVKAGYDFNVTGNEQQFFVRAGFCFGMGTFKNFVKTEIW
;
A
#
# COMPACT_ATOMS: atom_id res chain seq x y z
N MET A 1 -31.03 10.19 -35.04
CA MET A 1 -29.92 9.46 -35.70
C MET A 1 -29.05 8.88 -34.60
N TYR A 2 -29.09 7.57 -34.37
CA TYR A 2 -28.22 6.92 -33.38
C TYR A 2 -26.79 6.90 -33.92
N PRO A 3 -25.77 7.19 -33.09
CA PRO A 3 -24.38 7.09 -33.53
C PRO A 3 -24.07 5.64 -33.94
N ASN A 4 -23.44 5.50 -35.10
CA ASN A 4 -23.01 4.23 -35.67
C ASN A 4 -22.14 3.46 -34.64
N GLN A 5 -22.45 2.19 -34.37
CA GLN A 5 -21.77 1.39 -33.35
C GLN A 5 -20.23 1.33 -33.55
N ASN A 6 -19.77 1.39 -34.80
CA ASN A 6 -18.34 1.45 -35.12
C ASN A 6 -17.66 2.73 -34.62
N VAL A 7 -18.39 3.85 -34.56
CA VAL A 7 -17.88 5.14 -34.05
C VAL A 7 -17.76 5.08 -32.53
N LEU A 8 -18.78 4.56 -31.83
CA LEU A 8 -18.77 4.39 -30.39
C LEU A 8 -17.63 3.47 -29.92
N GLN A 9 -17.42 2.36 -30.63
CA GLN A 9 -16.34 1.41 -30.30
C GLN A 9 -14.94 2.03 -30.47
N LYS A 10 -14.78 2.88 -31.49
CA LYS A 10 -13.52 3.62 -31.75
C LYS A 10 -13.27 4.69 -30.68
N ILE A 11 -14.30 5.36 -30.21
CA ILE A 11 -14.23 6.32 -29.10
C ILE A 11 -13.86 5.60 -27.79
N MET A 12 -14.52 4.48 -27.46
CA MET A 12 -14.21 3.67 -26.28
C MET A 12 -12.75 3.17 -26.29
N LYS A 13 -12.24 2.67 -27.42
CA LYS A 13 -10.83 2.26 -27.54
C LYS A 13 -9.87 3.42 -27.28
N LYS A 14 -10.16 4.62 -27.79
CA LYS A 14 -9.33 5.81 -27.53
C LYS A 14 -9.34 6.19 -26.06
N ILE A 15 -10.49 6.16 -25.41
CA ILE A 15 -10.61 6.42 -23.97
C ILE A 15 -9.81 5.39 -23.17
N GLN A 16 -9.92 4.10 -23.49
CA GLN A 16 -9.14 3.04 -22.84
C GLN A 16 -7.63 3.27 -22.99
N ILE A 17 -7.16 3.65 -24.17
CA ILE A 17 -5.75 3.95 -24.43
C ILE A 17 -5.29 5.19 -23.64
N ILE A 18 -6.10 6.24 -23.62
CA ILE A 18 -5.80 7.46 -22.84
C ILE A 18 -5.75 7.13 -21.34
N CYS A 19 -6.72 6.37 -20.82
CA CYS A 19 -6.70 5.89 -19.44
C CYS A 19 -5.48 5.03 -19.16
N LEU A 20 -5.07 4.15 -20.08
CA LEU A 20 -3.86 3.35 -19.95
C LEU A 20 -2.62 4.24 -19.85
N PHE A 21 -2.47 5.23 -20.74
CA PHE A 21 -1.33 6.17 -20.71
C PHE A 21 -1.37 7.12 -19.51
N LEU A 22 -2.53 7.45 -18.95
CA LEU A 22 -2.65 8.24 -17.73
C LEU A 22 -2.33 7.41 -16.48
N LEU A 23 -2.69 6.13 -16.48
CA LEU A 23 -2.41 5.21 -15.37
C LEU A 23 -0.99 4.63 -15.43
N LEU A 24 -0.33 4.64 -16.59
CA LEU A 24 1.01 4.11 -16.77
C LEU A 24 2.06 4.84 -15.91
N PRO A 25 2.13 6.19 -15.83
CA PRO A 25 3.04 6.89 -14.92
C PRO A 25 2.77 6.56 -13.45
N PHE A 26 1.50 6.37 -13.05
CA PHE A 26 1.15 5.93 -11.70
C PHE A 26 1.63 4.50 -11.44
N ALA A 27 1.44 3.58 -12.40
CA ALA A 27 1.92 2.20 -12.28
C ALA A 27 3.46 2.10 -12.31
N CYS A 28 4.13 2.94 -13.11
CA CYS A 28 5.59 2.98 -13.22
C CYS A 28 6.26 3.70 -12.04
N SER A 29 5.55 4.61 -11.37
CA SER A 29 6.05 5.32 -10.18
C SER A 29 5.63 4.63 -8.88
N ALA A 30 4.64 3.73 -8.89
CA ALA A 30 4.29 2.90 -7.74
C ALA A 30 5.36 1.81 -7.56
N GLN A 31 6.04 1.80 -6.41
CA GLN A 31 6.93 0.67 -6.09
C GLN A 31 6.17 -0.52 -5.53
N PHE A 32 4.98 -0.29 -4.96
CA PHE A 32 4.18 -1.36 -4.35
C PHE A 32 2.72 -1.17 -4.69
N ILE A 33 2.12 -2.13 -5.40
CA ILE A 33 0.67 -2.28 -5.54
C ILE A 33 0.31 -3.61 -4.92
N GLY A 34 -0.60 -3.63 -3.95
CA GLY A 34 -0.97 -4.83 -3.21
C GLY A 34 -2.48 -5.00 -3.08
N ILE A 35 -2.94 -6.24 -3.14
CA ILE A 35 -4.33 -6.63 -2.88
C ILE A 35 -4.34 -7.90 -2.03
N GLY A 36 -5.26 -7.99 -1.07
CA GLY A 36 -5.31 -9.13 -0.16
C GLY A 36 -6.40 -9.05 0.89
N ALA A 37 -6.20 -9.81 1.95
CA ALA A 37 -7.04 -9.81 3.14
C ALA A 37 -6.26 -9.29 4.33
N GLN A 38 -6.95 -8.66 5.26
CA GLN A 38 -6.42 -8.16 6.51
C GLN A 38 -7.26 -8.70 7.65
N TYR A 39 -6.63 -9.46 8.55
CA TYR A 39 -7.15 -9.68 9.88
C TYR A 39 -6.89 -8.42 10.70
N ALA A 40 -7.93 -7.86 11.31
CA ALA A 40 -7.83 -6.72 12.21
C ALA A 40 -8.42 -7.11 13.57
N ASP A 41 -7.75 -6.72 14.64
CA ASP A 41 -8.23 -6.87 16.02
C ASP A 41 -8.31 -5.48 16.66
N ALA A 42 -9.52 -4.95 16.70
CA ALA A 42 -9.80 -3.62 17.19
C ALA A 42 -10.00 -3.64 18.71
N LYS A 43 -9.23 -2.81 19.42
CA LYS A 43 -9.26 -2.76 20.89
C LYS A 43 -10.66 -2.47 21.39
N GLY A 44 -11.23 -3.41 22.14
CA GLY A 44 -12.56 -3.28 22.74
C GLY A 44 -13.73 -3.37 21.76
N LYS A 45 -13.50 -3.65 20.47
CA LYS A 45 -14.55 -3.88 19.46
C LYS A 45 -14.49 -5.27 18.80
N GLY A 46 -13.43 -6.03 19.06
CA GLY A 46 -13.26 -7.40 18.57
C GLY A 46 -12.52 -7.46 17.24
N ASN A 47 -12.51 -8.65 16.64
CA ASN A 47 -11.77 -8.93 15.41
C ASN A 47 -12.66 -8.93 14.16
N ASP A 48 -12.04 -8.67 13.02
CA ASP A 48 -12.69 -8.62 11.72
C ASP A 48 -11.74 -9.02 10.58
N PHE A 49 -12.31 -9.49 9.47
CA PHE A 49 -11.60 -9.76 8.24
C PHE A 49 -11.97 -8.72 7.18
N GLN A 50 -10.97 -7.99 6.72
CA GLN A 50 -11.11 -6.87 5.82
C GLN A 50 -10.52 -7.21 4.46
N PHE A 51 -11.20 -6.85 3.39
CA PHE A 51 -10.54 -6.69 2.10
C PHE A 51 -9.50 -5.56 2.21
N ALA A 52 -8.32 -5.73 1.64
CA ALA A 52 -7.28 -4.72 1.64
C ALA A 52 -6.69 -4.49 0.24
N ALA A 53 -6.62 -3.23 -0.18
CA ALA A 53 -5.89 -2.81 -1.37
C ALA A 53 -4.97 -1.65 -0.99
N ASN A 54 -3.75 -1.62 -1.52
CA ASN A 54 -2.78 -0.58 -1.20
C ASN A 54 -1.91 -0.23 -2.40
N ALA A 55 -1.48 1.03 -2.44
CA ALA A 55 -0.47 1.51 -3.37
C ALA A 55 0.50 2.43 -2.64
N SER A 56 1.80 2.29 -2.89
CA SER A 56 2.86 3.13 -2.31
C SER A 56 3.87 3.56 -3.39
N PHE A 57 4.24 4.83 -3.34
CA PHE A 57 5.03 5.56 -4.32
C PHE A 57 6.23 6.19 -3.60
N PRO A 58 7.49 5.81 -3.90
CA PRO A 58 8.65 6.46 -3.32
C PRO A 58 8.70 7.92 -3.75
N VAL A 59 8.83 8.82 -2.78
CA VAL A 59 8.94 10.27 -3.03
C VAL A 59 10.36 10.73 -2.79
N TRP A 60 11.05 10.15 -1.80
CA TRP A 60 12.43 10.47 -1.49
C TRP A 60 13.23 9.21 -1.18
N HIS A 61 14.23 8.93 -2.00
CA HIS A 61 15.20 7.87 -1.77
C HIS A 61 16.61 8.43 -2.04
N LYS A 62 17.35 8.74 -0.97
CA LYS A 62 18.76 9.13 -1.01
C LYS A 62 19.53 8.29 0.00
N LYS A 63 20.80 7.97 -0.29
CA LYS A 63 21.65 7.22 0.65
C LYS A 63 21.71 7.93 2.00
N ASN A 64 21.46 7.18 3.07
CA ASN A 64 21.44 7.70 4.44
C ASN A 64 21.81 6.59 5.43
N PRO A 65 22.27 6.95 6.65
CA PRO A 65 22.73 5.97 7.64
C PRO A 65 21.66 4.97 8.12
N LEU A 66 20.38 5.27 7.92
CA LEU A 66 19.25 4.44 8.39
C LEU A 66 18.74 3.48 7.32
N ASN A 67 19.35 3.48 6.12
CA ASN A 67 18.86 2.74 4.96
C ASN A 67 17.36 2.96 4.72
N SER A 68 16.93 4.23 4.83
CA SER A 68 15.52 4.61 4.79
C SER A 68 15.11 5.32 3.52
N PHE A 69 13.82 5.28 3.22
CA PHE A 69 13.18 6.09 2.19
C PHE A 69 11.83 6.59 2.66
N VAL A 70 11.35 7.65 2.01
CA VAL A 70 10.02 8.20 2.23
C VAL A 70 9.17 7.89 1.02
N SER A 71 7.99 7.32 1.26
CA SER A 71 6.95 7.15 0.25
C SER A 71 5.67 7.90 0.63
N SER A 72 4.80 8.07 -0.35
CA SER A 72 3.39 8.39 -0.16
C SER A 72 2.55 7.23 -0.68
N GLY A 73 1.29 7.16 -0.29
CA GLY A 73 0.47 6.02 -0.65
C GLY A 73 -0.99 6.16 -0.28
N VAL A 74 -1.72 5.10 -0.56
CA VAL A 74 -3.13 4.95 -0.23
C VAL A 74 -3.38 3.52 0.19
N ASP A 75 -4.14 3.35 1.27
CA ASP A 75 -4.64 2.07 1.73
C ASP A 75 -6.18 2.13 1.74
N TYR A 76 -6.82 1.17 1.08
CA TYR A 76 -8.24 0.90 1.23
C TYR A 76 -8.42 -0.38 2.04
N THR A 77 -9.20 -0.30 3.11
CA THR A 77 -9.63 -1.45 3.91
C THR A 77 -11.15 -1.48 4.02
N GLY A 78 -11.74 -2.64 3.73
CA GLY A 78 -13.17 -2.88 3.90
C GLY A 78 -13.51 -3.37 5.31
N GLY A 79 -14.73 -3.89 5.46
CA GLY A 79 -15.18 -4.49 6.72
C GLY A 79 -15.76 -3.48 7.71
N SER A 80 -15.91 -3.94 8.94
CA SER A 80 -16.58 -3.31 10.06
C SER A 80 -15.67 -2.78 11.17
N SER A 81 -14.35 -3.01 11.07
CA SER A 81 -13.40 -2.48 12.04
C SER A 81 -13.46 -0.95 12.15
N PRO A 82 -13.30 -0.35 13.35
CA PRO A 82 -13.27 1.10 13.55
C PRO A 82 -12.16 1.84 12.81
N VAL A 83 -11.10 1.17 12.35
CA VAL A 83 -10.02 1.81 11.58
C VAL A 83 -10.06 1.37 10.11
N ALA A 84 -11.23 0.91 9.64
CA ALA A 84 -11.50 0.58 8.25
C ALA A 84 -11.85 1.82 7.41
N GLY A 85 -11.42 1.86 6.16
CA GLY A 85 -11.80 2.90 5.20
C GLY A 85 -10.71 3.21 4.19
N LEU A 86 -10.74 4.43 3.65
CA LEU A 86 -9.73 4.94 2.74
C LEU A 86 -8.73 5.80 3.51
N ASN A 87 -7.50 5.32 3.64
CA ASN A 87 -6.41 6.04 4.30
C ASN A 87 -5.46 6.61 3.25
N LEU A 88 -5.42 7.94 3.14
CA LEU A 88 -4.44 8.65 2.32
C LEU A 88 -3.18 8.88 3.15
N LYS A 89 -2.05 8.34 2.70
CA LYS A 89 -0.78 8.35 3.43
C LYS A 89 0.21 9.28 2.74
N PRO A 90 0.23 10.58 3.04
CA PRO A 90 1.19 11.50 2.43
C PRO A 90 2.64 11.17 2.82
N ILE A 91 2.86 10.54 3.98
CA ILE A 91 4.20 10.22 4.49
C ILE A 91 4.22 8.79 5.02
N GLN A 92 5.15 8.00 4.51
CA GLN A 92 5.48 6.67 4.97
C GLN A 92 6.99 6.57 5.08
N LEU A 93 7.50 6.49 6.32
CA LEU A 93 8.93 6.31 6.55
C LEU A 93 9.20 4.82 6.63
N THR A 94 10.07 4.32 5.75
CA THR A 94 10.39 2.90 5.66
C THR A 94 11.91 2.70 5.67
N SER A 95 12.40 1.66 6.34
CA SER A 95 13.81 1.26 6.37
C SER A 95 13.98 -0.18 5.88
N PHE A 96 15.05 -0.40 5.10
CA PHE A 96 15.50 -1.71 4.68
C PHE A 96 16.24 -2.50 5.79
N LEU A 97 16.39 -1.91 6.98
CA LEU A 97 17.22 -2.38 8.11
C LEU A 97 18.73 -2.42 7.79
N SER A 98 19.14 -3.11 6.73
CA SER A 98 20.53 -3.29 6.33
C SER A 98 20.67 -3.48 4.82
N GLU A 99 21.68 -2.83 4.22
CA GLU A 99 22.07 -3.04 2.82
C GLU A 99 22.39 -4.52 2.53
N SER A 100 23.11 -5.20 3.43
CA SER A 100 23.45 -6.61 3.26
C SER A 100 22.21 -7.51 3.26
N LEU A 101 21.26 -7.24 4.18
CA LEU A 101 20.02 -8.01 4.25
C LEU A 101 19.20 -7.84 2.97
N PHE A 102 19.14 -6.63 2.42
CA PHE A 102 18.39 -6.37 1.19
C PHE A 102 19.10 -6.94 -0.04
N ASN A 103 20.40 -6.68 -0.22
CA ASN A 103 21.12 -7.02 -1.44
C ASN A 103 21.36 -8.54 -1.56
N ASN A 104 21.51 -9.26 -0.44
CA ASN A 104 21.82 -10.69 -0.44
C ASN A 104 20.59 -11.60 -0.26
N ASN A 105 19.38 -11.04 -0.15
CA ASN A 105 18.16 -11.82 0.05
C ASN A 105 17.13 -11.55 -1.05
N LYS A 106 16.48 -12.63 -1.51
CA LYS A 106 15.38 -12.59 -2.49
C LYS A 106 14.07 -12.09 -1.89
N ALA A 107 13.92 -12.18 -0.57
CA ALA A 107 12.84 -11.53 0.15
C ALA A 107 13.23 -10.08 0.48
N THR A 108 12.22 -9.21 0.63
CA THR A 108 12.40 -7.88 1.18
C THR A 108 11.78 -7.85 2.57
N ILE A 109 12.50 -7.31 3.54
CA ILE A 109 11.98 -7.03 4.88
C ILE A 109 12.11 -5.52 5.08
N LEU A 110 11.00 -4.90 5.45
CA LEU A 110 10.90 -3.47 5.65
C LEU A 110 10.28 -3.22 7.02
N VAL A 111 10.82 -2.26 7.75
CA VAL A 111 10.20 -1.72 8.96
C VAL A 111 9.82 -0.28 8.69
N GLY A 112 8.65 0.15 9.16
CA GLY A 112 8.20 1.49 8.84
C GLY A 112 7.17 2.06 9.81
N CYS A 113 6.90 3.33 9.61
CA CYS A 113 5.84 4.07 10.27
C CYS A 113 5.13 4.93 9.21
N ASP A 114 3.86 4.61 8.96
CA ASP A 114 3.01 5.37 8.05
C ASP A 114 2.26 6.45 8.84
N ALA A 115 2.05 7.61 8.24
CA ALA A 115 1.14 8.63 8.75
C ALA A 115 0.16 9.01 7.63
N GLY A 116 -1.13 9.03 7.95
CA GLY A 116 -2.18 9.28 6.97
C GLY A 116 -3.45 9.85 7.56
N TYR A 117 -4.37 10.21 6.67
CA TYR A 117 -5.73 10.61 7.02
C TYR A 117 -6.69 9.53 6.56
N LEU A 118 -7.39 8.92 7.52
CA LEU A 118 -8.45 7.95 7.30
C LEU A 118 -9.78 8.67 7.08
N PHE A 119 -10.37 8.41 5.92
CA PHE A 119 -11.79 8.58 5.67
C PHE A 119 -12.48 7.27 6.05
N ASN A 120 -13.07 7.24 7.23
CA ASN A 120 -13.82 6.12 7.74
C ASN A 120 -15.19 6.09 7.08
N PHE A 121 -15.58 4.94 6.56
CA PHE A 121 -16.85 4.86 5.84
C PHE A 121 -18.05 4.58 6.73
N ARG A 122 -17.87 4.04 7.95
CA ARG A 122 -19.00 3.57 8.78
C ARG A 122 -18.76 3.46 10.30
N HIS A 123 -17.73 2.76 10.74
CA HIS A 123 -17.71 2.12 12.07
C HIS A 123 -16.75 2.75 13.08
N GLY A 124 -16.06 3.81 12.68
CA GLY A 124 -15.20 4.61 13.53
C GLY A 124 -15.21 6.07 13.09
N LYS A 125 -14.15 6.79 13.46
CA LYS A 125 -14.03 8.22 13.14
C LYS A 125 -13.04 8.46 12.02
N ASP A 126 -13.32 9.46 11.21
CA ASP A 126 -12.30 10.08 10.36
C ASP A 126 -11.18 10.64 11.23
N GLY A 127 -9.94 10.61 10.73
CA GLY A 127 -8.84 11.11 11.53
C GLY A 127 -7.45 10.78 11.04
N ILE A 128 -6.48 11.31 11.77
CA ILE A 128 -5.08 11.00 11.54
C ILE A 128 -4.78 9.60 12.06
N VAL A 129 -4.21 8.76 11.22
CA VAL A 129 -3.77 7.40 11.56
C VAL A 129 -2.26 7.31 11.48
N ILE A 130 -1.65 6.82 12.57
CA ILE A 130 -0.23 6.49 12.65
C ILE A 130 -0.10 4.97 12.68
N THR A 131 0.75 4.41 11.82
CA THR A 131 0.87 2.97 11.63
C THR A 131 2.32 2.49 11.68
N PRO A 132 2.89 2.19 12.86
CA PRO A 132 4.10 1.37 12.93
C PRO A 132 3.83 -0.03 12.37
N ASN A 133 4.71 -0.52 11.50
CA ASN A 133 4.51 -1.77 10.80
C ASN A 133 5.81 -2.47 10.39
N VAL A 134 5.69 -3.76 10.13
CA VAL A 134 6.69 -4.59 9.47
C VAL A 134 6.07 -5.17 8.22
N TYR A 135 6.78 -5.10 7.11
CA TYR A 135 6.39 -5.62 5.81
C TYR A 135 7.43 -6.60 5.31
N VAL A 136 6.95 -7.71 4.76
CA VAL A 136 7.78 -8.72 4.10
C VAL A 136 7.17 -9.05 2.75
N ASP A 137 7.98 -9.08 1.70
CA ASP A 137 7.58 -9.64 0.42
C ASP A 137 8.55 -10.70 -0.11
N TYR A 138 8.03 -11.61 -0.91
CA TYR A 138 8.79 -12.60 -1.65
C TYR A 138 8.02 -13.00 -2.91
N LYS A 139 8.65 -12.83 -4.08
CA LYS A 139 7.97 -12.94 -5.38
C LYS A 139 6.73 -12.04 -5.37
N PHE A 140 5.57 -12.59 -5.71
CA PHE A 140 4.29 -11.86 -5.76
C PHE A 140 3.53 -11.88 -4.44
N PHE A 141 4.08 -12.42 -3.35
CA PHE A 141 3.39 -12.53 -2.06
C PHE A 141 3.93 -11.50 -1.08
N PHE A 142 3.05 -10.94 -0.27
CA PHE A 142 3.44 -10.09 0.84
C PHE A 142 2.67 -10.41 2.11
N VAL A 143 3.31 -10.08 3.24
CA VAL A 143 2.71 -10.01 4.56
C VAL A 143 3.09 -8.66 5.18
N LYS A 144 2.12 -7.96 5.76
CA LYS A 144 2.33 -6.72 6.51
C LYS A 144 1.62 -6.85 7.84
N ALA A 145 2.32 -6.64 8.95
CA ALA A 145 1.74 -6.61 10.28
C ALA A 145 2.04 -5.28 10.96
N GLY A 146 1.13 -4.80 11.80
CA GLY A 146 1.31 -3.52 12.46
C GLY A 146 0.16 -3.14 13.38
N TYR A 147 0.19 -1.90 13.83
CA TYR A 147 -0.88 -1.30 14.61
C TYR A 147 -1.33 -0.02 13.94
N ASP A 148 -2.62 0.13 13.66
CA ASP A 148 -3.18 1.41 13.24
C ASP A 148 -3.68 2.16 14.47
N PHE A 149 -3.17 3.36 14.71
CA PHE A 149 -3.61 4.26 15.76
C PHE A 149 -4.32 5.46 15.14
N ASN A 150 -5.65 5.48 15.20
CA ASN A 150 -6.44 6.67 14.89
C ASN A 150 -6.35 7.65 16.08
N VAL A 151 -5.36 8.53 16.05
CA VAL A 151 -5.06 9.46 17.15
C VAL A 151 -6.12 10.52 17.32
N THR A 152 -6.89 10.84 16.27
CA THR A 152 -8.04 11.75 16.35
C THR A 152 -9.26 11.05 16.95
N GLY A 153 -9.50 9.80 16.55
CA GLY A 153 -10.66 9.02 16.98
C GLY A 153 -10.50 8.33 18.34
N ASN A 154 -9.26 8.21 18.85
CA ASN A 154 -8.88 7.35 19.97
C ASN A 154 -9.25 5.87 19.72
N GLU A 155 -9.07 5.42 18.48
CA GLU A 155 -9.33 4.04 18.06
C GLU A 155 -8.01 3.38 17.65
N GLN A 156 -7.85 2.10 17.97
CA GLN A 156 -6.66 1.37 17.58
C GLN A 156 -7.00 -0.07 17.19
N GLN A 157 -6.28 -0.59 16.21
CA GLN A 157 -6.36 -2.00 15.83
C GLN A 157 -4.96 -2.58 15.61
N PHE A 158 -4.74 -3.80 16.07
CA PHE A 158 -3.68 -4.64 15.53
C PHE A 158 -4.14 -5.16 14.17
N PHE A 159 -3.22 -5.33 13.22
CA PHE A 159 -3.57 -6.01 11.97
C PHE A 159 -2.46 -6.91 11.45
N VAL A 160 -2.89 -7.93 10.72
CA VAL A 160 -2.05 -8.75 9.83
C VAL A 160 -2.70 -8.79 8.47
N ARG A 161 -1.99 -8.30 7.46
CA ARG A 161 -2.40 -8.25 6.06
C ARG A 161 -1.55 -9.21 5.26
N ALA A 162 -2.16 -10.02 4.41
CA ALA A 162 -1.46 -10.89 3.49
C ALA A 162 -2.16 -10.91 2.13
N GLY A 163 -1.39 -11.07 1.06
CA GLY A 163 -1.95 -11.12 -0.28
C GLY A 163 -0.91 -11.09 -1.37
N PHE A 164 -1.34 -10.60 -2.53
CA PHE A 164 -0.52 -10.48 -3.70
C PHE A 164 -0.05 -9.05 -3.90
N CYS A 165 1.21 -8.87 -4.27
CA CYS A 165 1.76 -7.58 -4.63
C CYS A 165 2.60 -7.62 -5.90
N PHE A 166 2.64 -6.48 -6.57
CA PHE A 166 3.73 -6.13 -7.47
C PHE A 166 4.63 -5.17 -6.70
N GLY A 167 5.71 -5.71 -6.11
CA GLY A 167 6.58 -5.02 -5.16
C GLY A 167 8.06 -5.31 -5.41
N MET A 168 8.92 -4.85 -4.51
CA MET A 168 10.37 -5.07 -4.60
C MET A 168 10.74 -6.55 -4.69
N GLY A 169 10.11 -7.42 -3.91
CA GLY A 169 10.30 -8.87 -3.97
C GLY A 169 10.02 -9.45 -5.36
N THR A 170 9.05 -8.92 -6.09
CA THR A 170 8.81 -9.29 -7.49
C THR A 170 10.01 -8.90 -8.35
N PHE A 171 10.46 -7.64 -8.27
CA PHE A 171 11.58 -7.15 -9.07
C PHE A 171 12.90 -7.88 -8.79
N LYS A 172 13.20 -8.22 -7.53
CA LYS A 172 14.40 -8.98 -7.14
C LYS A 172 14.52 -10.34 -7.83
N ASN A 173 13.41 -10.90 -8.32
CA ASN A 173 13.40 -12.19 -9.02
C ASN A 173 13.69 -12.06 -10.53
N PHE A 174 13.57 -10.87 -11.12
CA PHE A 174 13.79 -10.64 -12.55
C PHE A 174 15.08 -9.86 -12.82
N VAL A 175 15.48 -8.98 -11.90
CA VAL A 175 16.67 -8.14 -12.04
C VAL A 175 17.45 -8.10 -10.73
N LYS A 176 18.77 -7.95 -10.82
CA LYS A 176 19.59 -7.70 -9.64
C LYS A 176 19.27 -6.30 -9.13
N THR A 177 18.54 -6.24 -8.01
CA THR A 177 18.22 -4.98 -7.33
C THR A 177 19.22 -4.75 -6.21
N GLU A 178 19.81 -3.55 -6.17
CA GLU A 178 20.68 -3.13 -5.08
C GLU A 178 20.15 -1.83 -4.50
N ILE A 179 20.25 -1.68 -3.18
CA ILE A 179 20.16 -0.36 -2.55
C ILE A 179 21.58 0.21 -2.48
N TRP A 180 21.85 1.13 -3.42
CA TRP A 180 23.11 1.87 -3.61
C TRP A 180 24.28 1.08 -4.21
#